data_AF-A0A5P8WA27-F1
#
_entry.id   AF-A0A5P8WA27-F1
#
_cell.length_a   1.000
_cell.length_b   1.000
_cell.length_c   1.000
_cell.angle_alpha   90.00
_cell.angle_beta   90.00
_cell.angle_gamma   90.00
#
_symmetry.space_group_name_H-M   'P 1'
#
loop_
_entity.id
_entity.type
_entity.pdbx_description
1 polymer ?
#
loop_
_entity_poly.entity_id
_entity_poly.type
_entity_poly.pdbx_seq_one_letter_code
_entity_poly.pdbx_strand_id
1 'polypeptide(L)'
;MPKTWNLKIDNYFQANPHCIIATAHVDTFPIDLPLEPNIREPNRKSAAYRQIFDSLTTQPEKFFSRHSGIVLSANIVKSSKTSLELEVKEASEGGSDGIINGAHTVLAFEQAKNYKYDLTQARVKVTIHIGLTEESAKDIALASNTTTPVDSRSKVNARGDYKFLKQYLAHLEQKEDRKFRIAYYQNQSGAPRNAQCNVTHLLKLLYCLDRNKYNPDGNKRAKHPAGMSIPSNITDAERERLTALLPLLSQALWIEQRLYEIIQEHISNPRRKGVNDLASIDIRKTTLLPDSRYSFGFGAPTDLALPIIASYRVFLDQDYKWILPFEEFAEDFLQQLWTNSFRKYLVSEKTAGNTVGTKISRNQEIWESLYISAQSYLNQHLVKMVNSSKSEEPKVTQGANKRAKGKNDGATTVLR
;
A
#
# COMPACT_ATOMS: atom_id res chain seq x y z
N MET A 1 -13.29 -18.13 25.66
CA MET A 1 -14.00 -19.42 25.69
C MET A 1 -14.57 -19.59 24.30
N PRO A 2 -14.31 -20.74 23.64
CA PRO A 2 -14.79 -20.96 22.28
C PRO A 2 -16.30 -20.74 22.20
N LYS A 3 -16.73 -19.98 21.22
CA LYS A 3 -18.15 -19.72 21.01
C LYS A 3 -18.76 -20.83 20.17
N THR A 4 -20.05 -21.04 20.38
CA THR A 4 -20.79 -22.12 19.75
C THR A 4 -21.91 -21.57 18.88
N TRP A 5 -22.01 -22.08 17.65
CA TRP A 5 -23.07 -21.74 16.71
C TRP A 5 -23.86 -22.98 16.33
N ASN A 6 -25.16 -22.81 16.12
CA ASN A 6 -26.04 -23.91 15.71
C ASN A 6 -26.51 -23.70 14.28
N LEU A 7 -26.28 -24.69 13.42
CA LEU A 7 -26.85 -24.76 12.07
C LEU A 7 -28.02 -25.73 12.08
N LYS A 8 -29.23 -25.26 11.76
CA LYS A 8 -30.34 -26.17 11.43
C LYS A 8 -30.14 -26.74 10.03
N ILE A 9 -30.31 -28.04 9.90
CA ILE A 9 -30.03 -28.77 8.66
C ILE A 9 -31.16 -29.73 8.30
N ASP A 10 -31.34 -29.97 7.01
CA ASP A 10 -32.20 -31.06 6.51
C ASP A 10 -31.45 -32.40 6.54
N ASN A 11 -30.16 -32.36 6.18
CA ASN A 11 -29.27 -33.51 6.14
C ASN A 11 -27.81 -33.06 6.18
N TYR A 12 -26.93 -34.01 6.50
CA TYR A 12 -25.50 -33.89 6.33
C TYR A 12 -24.90 -35.24 5.95
N PHE A 13 -23.72 -35.21 5.37
CA PHE A 13 -22.88 -36.39 5.27
C PHE A 13 -21.43 -36.05 5.66
N GLN A 14 -20.78 -37.01 6.30
CA GLN A 14 -19.37 -36.93 6.65
C GLN A 14 -18.55 -37.28 5.41
N ALA A 15 -18.00 -36.29 4.71
CA ALA A 15 -17.19 -36.51 3.52
C ALA A 15 -15.85 -37.18 3.86
N ASN A 16 -15.28 -36.83 5.01
CA ASN A 16 -14.13 -37.50 5.65
C ASN A 16 -14.08 -37.11 7.14
N PRO A 17 -13.16 -37.65 7.97
CA PRO A 17 -13.10 -37.34 9.40
C PRO A 17 -12.99 -35.84 9.75
N HIS A 18 -12.50 -35.02 8.82
CA HIS A 18 -12.28 -33.58 8.98
C HIS A 18 -13.19 -32.72 8.06
N CYS A 19 -14.25 -33.29 7.49
CA CYS A 19 -15.12 -32.57 6.57
C CYS A 19 -16.56 -33.08 6.61
N ILE A 20 -17.49 -32.16 6.87
CA ILE A 20 -18.94 -32.39 6.80
C ILE A 20 -19.52 -31.51 5.69
N ILE A 21 -20.42 -32.06 4.89
CA ILE A 21 -21.22 -31.30 3.93
C ILE A 21 -22.68 -31.40 4.33
N ALA A 22 -23.35 -30.26 4.47
CA ALA A 22 -24.71 -30.18 4.97
C ALA A 22 -25.62 -29.30 4.09
N THR A 23 -26.91 -29.58 4.16
CA THR A 23 -27.97 -28.73 3.61
C THR A 23 -28.58 -27.94 4.76
N ALA A 24 -28.22 -26.67 4.87
CA ALA A 24 -28.62 -25.80 5.98
C ALA A 24 -29.82 -24.90 5.63
N HIS A 25 -30.60 -24.59 6.65
CA HIS A 25 -31.72 -23.66 6.59
C HIS A 25 -31.22 -22.22 6.59
N VAL A 26 -31.71 -21.39 5.67
CA VAL A 26 -31.25 -20.00 5.54
C VAL A 26 -31.91 -19.05 6.55
N ASP A 27 -33.22 -19.24 6.81
CA ASP A 27 -34.01 -18.46 7.76
C ASP A 27 -33.43 -18.43 9.19
N THR A 28 -32.76 -19.51 9.58
CA THR A 28 -32.16 -19.73 10.89
C THR A 28 -30.64 -19.76 10.86
N PHE A 29 -30.02 -19.53 9.68
CA PHE A 29 -28.58 -19.47 9.55
C PHE A 29 -27.98 -18.34 10.41
N PRO A 30 -26.92 -18.59 11.20
CA PRO A 30 -26.26 -17.57 12.00
C PRO A 30 -25.54 -16.55 11.12
N ILE A 31 -25.78 -15.27 11.40
CA ILE A 31 -25.27 -14.13 10.60
C ILE A 31 -24.04 -13.45 11.25
N ASP A 32 -23.67 -13.88 12.45
CA ASP A 32 -22.61 -13.31 13.29
C ASP A 32 -21.39 -14.25 13.40
N LEU A 33 -21.29 -15.26 12.52
CA LEU A 33 -20.10 -16.09 12.40
C LEU A 33 -18.86 -15.23 12.07
N PRO A 34 -17.68 -15.53 12.64
CA PRO A 34 -16.45 -14.83 12.30
C PRO A 34 -16.17 -14.86 10.79
N LEU A 35 -15.72 -13.73 10.25
CA LEU A 35 -15.38 -13.60 8.83
C LEU A 35 -13.95 -14.07 8.51
N GLU A 36 -13.12 -14.27 9.52
CA GLU A 36 -11.83 -14.94 9.33
C GLU A 36 -12.07 -16.44 9.13
N PRO A 37 -11.32 -17.13 8.26
CA PRO A 37 -10.12 -16.70 7.56
C PRO A 37 -10.39 -16.21 6.12
N ASN A 38 -11.56 -15.64 5.83
CA ASN A 38 -11.86 -15.12 4.49
C ASN A 38 -10.82 -14.09 4.03
N ILE A 39 -10.38 -14.22 2.78
CA ILE A 39 -9.38 -13.33 2.18
C ILE A 39 -9.99 -12.02 1.65
N ARG A 40 -11.31 -11.84 1.75
CA ARG A 40 -11.99 -10.57 1.42
C ARG A 40 -13.23 -10.38 2.28
N GLU A 41 -13.51 -9.13 2.64
CA GLU A 41 -14.77 -8.79 3.29
C GLU A 41 -15.92 -8.66 2.28
N PRO A 42 -17.17 -8.95 2.69
CA PRO A 42 -18.31 -8.88 1.79
C PRO A 42 -18.71 -7.43 1.48
N ASN A 43 -19.14 -7.17 0.24
CA ASN A 43 -19.50 -5.84 -0.23
C ASN A 43 -20.92 -5.81 -0.82
N ARG A 44 -21.83 -5.09 -0.14
CA ARG A 44 -23.25 -4.89 -0.56
C ARG A 44 -23.40 -4.25 -1.95
N LYS A 45 -22.38 -3.53 -2.42
CA LYS A 45 -22.40 -2.89 -3.74
C LYS A 45 -21.88 -3.79 -4.86
N SER A 46 -21.30 -4.96 -4.54
CA SER A 46 -20.75 -5.87 -5.56
C SER A 46 -21.86 -6.52 -6.41
N ALA A 47 -21.55 -6.83 -7.67
CA ALA A 47 -22.48 -7.55 -8.55
C ALA A 47 -22.81 -8.94 -8.00
N ALA A 48 -21.81 -9.66 -7.48
CA ALA A 48 -21.99 -10.95 -6.84
C ALA A 48 -22.99 -10.90 -5.67
N TYR A 49 -22.87 -9.92 -4.77
CA TYR A 49 -23.85 -9.73 -3.70
C TYR A 49 -25.27 -9.51 -4.27
N ARG A 50 -25.42 -8.61 -5.25
CA ARG A 50 -26.73 -8.28 -5.81
C ARG A 50 -27.39 -9.50 -6.45
N GLN A 51 -26.64 -10.33 -7.16
CA GLN A 51 -27.14 -11.58 -7.75
C GLN A 51 -27.56 -12.59 -6.69
N ILE A 52 -26.76 -12.75 -5.61
CA ILE A 52 -27.10 -13.64 -4.51
C ILE A 52 -28.38 -13.16 -3.81
N PHE A 53 -28.43 -11.87 -3.49
CA PHE A 53 -29.59 -11.27 -2.83
C PHE A 53 -30.86 -11.42 -3.68
N ASP A 54 -30.78 -11.10 -4.98
CA ASP A 54 -31.90 -11.24 -5.91
C ASP A 54 -32.39 -12.69 -6.00
N SER A 55 -31.48 -13.67 -6.18
CA SER A 55 -31.88 -15.08 -6.22
C SER A 55 -32.49 -15.55 -4.90
N LEU A 56 -32.01 -15.05 -3.76
CA LEU A 56 -32.54 -15.39 -2.44
C LEU A 56 -33.96 -14.85 -2.24
N THR A 57 -34.24 -13.63 -2.69
CA THR A 57 -35.51 -12.95 -2.43
C THR A 57 -36.58 -13.20 -3.48
N THR A 58 -36.20 -13.62 -4.70
CA THR A 58 -37.17 -13.86 -5.80
C THR A 58 -37.54 -15.32 -5.98
N GLN A 59 -36.60 -16.25 -5.76
CA GLN A 59 -36.78 -17.69 -5.96
C GLN A 59 -36.05 -18.48 -4.84
N PRO A 60 -36.44 -18.28 -3.56
CA PRO A 60 -35.77 -18.90 -2.41
C PRO A 60 -35.69 -20.43 -2.50
N GLU A 61 -36.70 -21.09 -3.07
CA GLU A 61 -36.77 -22.53 -3.26
C GLU A 61 -35.70 -23.07 -4.23
N LYS A 62 -35.17 -22.23 -5.13
CA LYS A 62 -34.08 -22.58 -6.07
C LYS A 62 -32.71 -22.15 -5.57
N PHE A 63 -32.61 -21.57 -4.38
CA PHE A 63 -31.36 -21.01 -3.87
C PHE A 63 -30.24 -22.06 -3.78
N PHE A 64 -30.58 -23.27 -3.30
CA PHE A 64 -29.62 -24.36 -3.13
C PHE A 64 -28.96 -24.79 -4.44
N SER A 65 -29.71 -24.82 -5.55
CA SER A 65 -29.20 -25.27 -6.85
C SER A 65 -28.44 -24.17 -7.60
N ARG A 66 -28.69 -22.90 -7.29
CA ARG A 66 -28.07 -21.74 -7.97
C ARG A 66 -26.79 -21.23 -7.31
N HIS A 67 -26.56 -21.57 -6.06
CA HIS A 67 -25.40 -21.06 -5.31
C HIS A 67 -24.41 -22.15 -4.92
N SER A 68 -23.12 -21.82 -5.04
CA SER A 68 -22.01 -22.73 -4.71
C SER A 68 -21.93 -23.11 -3.23
N GLY A 69 -22.69 -22.44 -2.37
CA GLY A 69 -22.74 -22.70 -0.94
C GLY A 69 -21.84 -21.79 -0.11
N ILE A 70 -21.59 -22.21 1.13
CA ILE A 70 -20.76 -21.57 2.14
C ILE A 70 -19.69 -22.58 2.55
N VAL A 71 -18.45 -22.13 2.72
CA VAL A 71 -17.34 -22.95 3.23
C VAL A 71 -16.91 -22.38 4.57
N LEU A 72 -16.86 -23.22 5.60
CA LEU A 72 -16.57 -22.87 6.99
C LEU A 72 -15.39 -23.70 7.52
N SER A 73 -14.68 -23.15 8.51
CA SER A 73 -13.83 -23.89 9.45
C SER A 73 -14.47 -23.87 10.83
N ALA A 74 -14.39 -24.99 11.55
CA ALA A 74 -14.76 -25.10 12.95
C ALA A 74 -13.72 -25.95 13.70
N ASN A 75 -13.48 -25.65 14.98
CA ASN A 75 -12.61 -26.44 15.83
C ASN A 75 -13.20 -27.82 16.08
N ILE A 76 -14.49 -27.87 16.43
CA ILE A 76 -15.23 -29.10 16.73
C ILE A 76 -16.64 -28.98 16.12
N VAL A 77 -17.16 -30.09 15.63
CA VAL A 77 -18.57 -30.20 15.20
C VAL A 77 -19.23 -31.34 15.95
N LYS A 78 -20.35 -31.06 16.62
CA LYS A 78 -21.24 -32.09 17.15
C LYS A 78 -22.47 -32.16 16.27
N SER A 79 -22.78 -33.35 15.77
CA SER A 79 -23.90 -33.55 14.87
C SER A 79 -25.11 -34.17 15.57
N SER A 80 -26.29 -33.74 15.15
CA SER A 80 -27.57 -34.36 15.45
C SER A 80 -28.32 -34.65 14.14
N LYS A 81 -29.52 -35.25 14.22
CA LYS A 81 -30.34 -35.50 13.02
C LYS A 81 -30.78 -34.21 12.30
N THR A 82 -30.91 -33.10 13.03
CA THR A 82 -31.54 -31.86 12.54
C THR A 82 -30.67 -30.62 12.76
N SER A 83 -29.52 -30.77 13.40
CA SER A 83 -28.61 -29.65 13.68
C SER A 83 -27.14 -30.05 13.69
N LEU A 84 -26.28 -29.08 13.41
CA LEU A 84 -24.84 -29.13 13.66
C LEU A 84 -24.47 -28.03 14.65
N GLU A 85 -23.86 -28.40 15.76
CA GLU A 85 -23.28 -27.49 16.74
C GLU A 85 -21.79 -27.30 16.42
N LEU A 86 -21.42 -26.07 16.09
CA LEU A 86 -20.08 -25.68 15.67
C LEU A 86 -19.38 -24.94 16.80
N GLU A 87 -18.28 -25.49 17.29
CA GLU A 87 -17.34 -24.75 18.13
C GLU A 87 -16.32 -24.04 17.23
N VAL A 88 -16.22 -22.72 17.34
CA VAL A 88 -15.37 -21.89 16.49
C VAL A 88 -14.41 -21.12 17.38
N LYS A 89 -13.10 -21.24 17.12
CA LYS A 89 -12.04 -20.48 17.78
C LYS A 89 -11.69 -19.24 16.97
N GLU A 90 -11.90 -18.07 17.55
CA GLU A 90 -11.54 -16.78 16.96
C GLU A 90 -10.02 -16.51 17.07
N ALA A 91 -9.50 -15.54 16.31
CA ALA A 91 -8.09 -15.14 16.35
C ALA A 91 -7.59 -14.70 17.72
N SER A 92 -8.45 -14.06 18.51
CA SER A 92 -8.15 -13.69 19.91
C SER A 92 -7.91 -14.90 20.82
N GLU A 93 -8.35 -16.08 20.41
CA GLU A 93 -8.23 -17.35 21.12
C GLU A 93 -7.16 -18.27 20.49
N GLY A 94 -6.38 -17.74 19.54
CA GLY A 94 -5.38 -18.50 18.80
C GLY A 94 -5.95 -19.43 17.71
N GLY A 95 -7.21 -19.23 17.31
CA GLY A 95 -7.84 -19.93 16.19
C GLY A 95 -7.97 -19.07 14.94
N SER A 96 -8.50 -19.65 13.87
CA SER A 96 -8.87 -18.93 12.65
C SER A 96 -10.14 -19.52 12.04
N ASP A 97 -11.04 -19.97 12.90
CA ASP A 97 -12.29 -20.61 12.49
C ASP A 97 -13.33 -19.56 12.10
N GLY A 98 -14.27 -19.96 11.25
CA GLY A 98 -15.31 -19.08 10.72
C GLY A 98 -15.52 -19.28 9.23
N ILE A 99 -15.94 -18.22 8.55
CA ILE A 99 -16.31 -18.25 7.14
C ILE A 99 -15.06 -18.19 6.26
N ILE A 100 -14.72 -19.31 5.60
CA ILE A 100 -13.66 -19.37 4.59
C ILE A 100 -14.14 -18.75 3.27
N ASN A 101 -15.37 -19.08 2.85
CA ASN A 101 -16.02 -18.55 1.66
C ASN A 101 -17.54 -18.47 1.84
N GLY A 102 -18.20 -17.57 1.11
CA GLY A 102 -19.65 -17.35 1.23
C GLY A 102 -20.04 -16.15 2.11
N ALA A 103 -19.10 -15.29 2.51
CA ALA A 103 -19.41 -14.10 3.31
C ALA A 103 -20.44 -13.15 2.64
N HIS A 104 -20.44 -13.05 1.29
CA HIS A 104 -21.46 -12.29 0.57
C HIS A 104 -22.85 -12.93 0.67
N THR A 105 -22.90 -14.26 0.76
CA THR A 105 -24.12 -15.04 0.96
C THR A 105 -24.69 -14.83 2.36
N VAL A 106 -23.84 -14.92 3.39
CA VAL A 106 -24.25 -14.63 4.77
C VAL A 106 -24.74 -13.18 4.93
N LEU A 107 -24.06 -12.23 4.26
CA LEU A 107 -24.52 -10.83 4.22
C LEU A 107 -25.89 -10.67 3.54
N ALA A 108 -26.16 -11.45 2.48
CA ALA A 108 -27.48 -11.44 1.84
C ALA A 108 -28.56 -12.02 2.77
N PHE A 109 -28.23 -13.04 3.59
CA PHE A 109 -29.14 -13.59 4.60
C PHE A 109 -29.51 -12.53 5.63
N GLU A 110 -28.53 -11.82 6.18
CA GLU A 110 -28.74 -10.72 7.12
C GLU A 110 -29.71 -9.68 6.52
N GLN A 111 -29.43 -9.22 5.30
CA GLN A 111 -30.24 -8.19 4.67
C GLN A 111 -31.66 -8.67 4.35
N ALA A 112 -31.82 -9.91 3.86
CA ALA A 112 -33.13 -10.43 3.56
C ALA A 112 -33.99 -10.60 4.82
N LYS A 113 -33.38 -11.02 5.95
CA LYS A 113 -34.04 -11.06 7.26
C LYS A 113 -34.44 -9.66 7.74
N ASN A 114 -33.55 -8.68 7.62
CA ASN A 114 -33.85 -7.28 8.00
C ASN A 114 -35.01 -6.68 7.19
N TYR A 115 -35.11 -7.04 5.91
CA TYR A 115 -36.23 -6.66 5.05
C TYR A 115 -37.46 -7.57 5.16
N LYS A 116 -37.42 -8.57 6.05
CA LYS A 116 -38.54 -9.48 6.35
C LYS A 116 -39.01 -10.30 5.14
N TYR A 117 -38.10 -10.69 4.25
CA TYR A 117 -38.40 -11.68 3.21
C TYR A 117 -38.68 -13.05 3.84
N ASP A 118 -39.57 -13.83 3.22
CA ASP A 118 -39.79 -15.23 3.60
C ASP A 118 -38.65 -16.10 3.07
N LEU A 119 -37.88 -16.68 3.98
CA LEU A 119 -36.72 -17.53 3.70
C LEU A 119 -36.95 -18.99 4.09
N THR A 120 -38.17 -19.38 4.47
CA THR A 120 -38.49 -20.71 5.00
C THR A 120 -38.20 -21.84 4.00
N GLN A 121 -38.31 -21.56 2.71
CA GLN A 121 -38.01 -22.49 1.61
C GLN A 121 -36.55 -22.42 1.13
N ALA A 122 -35.77 -21.45 1.62
CA ALA A 122 -34.39 -21.28 1.20
C ALA A 122 -33.45 -22.26 1.93
N ARG A 123 -32.64 -22.96 1.14
CA ARG A 123 -31.61 -23.89 1.61
C ARG A 123 -30.26 -23.54 0.99
N VAL A 124 -29.19 -23.74 1.75
CA VAL A 124 -27.82 -23.50 1.28
C VAL A 124 -26.93 -24.69 1.58
N LYS A 125 -26.05 -25.02 0.64
CA LYS A 125 -24.99 -26.01 0.85
C LYS A 125 -23.93 -25.41 1.76
N VAL A 126 -23.53 -26.13 2.80
CA VAL A 126 -22.46 -25.74 3.73
C VAL A 126 -21.42 -26.84 3.78
N THR A 127 -20.18 -26.51 3.44
CA THR A 127 -19.01 -27.38 3.62
C THR A 127 -18.27 -26.91 4.86
N ILE A 128 -18.08 -27.80 5.83
CA ILE A 128 -17.48 -27.50 7.14
C ILE A 128 -16.22 -28.33 7.28
N HIS A 129 -15.07 -27.68 7.30
CA HIS A 129 -13.80 -28.30 7.64
C HIS A 129 -13.56 -28.26 9.14
N ILE A 130 -13.06 -29.36 9.71
CA ILE A 130 -12.93 -29.55 11.15
C ILE A 130 -11.47 -29.58 11.57
N GLY A 131 -11.07 -28.69 12.48
CA GLY A 131 -9.73 -28.66 13.06
C GLY A 131 -8.64 -28.21 12.08
N LEU A 132 -8.94 -27.28 11.19
CA LEU A 132 -7.94 -26.73 10.27
C LEU A 132 -6.89 -25.90 11.01
N THR A 133 -5.65 -25.96 10.53
CA THR A 133 -4.64 -24.95 10.87
C THR A 133 -4.94 -23.64 10.13
N GLU A 134 -4.42 -22.52 10.64
CA GLU A 134 -4.55 -21.22 9.99
C GLU A 134 -4.03 -21.24 8.54
N GLU A 135 -2.92 -21.92 8.30
CA GLU A 135 -2.33 -22.07 6.96
C GLU A 135 -3.27 -22.84 6.02
N SER A 136 -3.76 -24.01 6.46
CA SER A 136 -4.68 -24.83 5.66
C SER A 136 -5.99 -24.10 5.37
N ALA A 137 -6.53 -23.34 6.32
CA ALA A 137 -7.75 -22.59 6.12
C ALA A 137 -7.59 -21.46 5.09
N LYS A 138 -6.42 -20.80 5.05
CA LYS A 138 -6.10 -19.80 4.03
C LYS A 138 -5.88 -20.42 2.64
N ASP A 139 -5.27 -21.59 2.56
CA ASP A 139 -5.12 -22.31 1.28
C ASP A 139 -6.48 -22.68 0.69
N ILE A 140 -7.40 -23.18 1.53
CA ILE A 140 -8.77 -23.47 1.11
C ILE A 140 -9.49 -22.17 0.72
N ALA A 141 -9.28 -21.06 1.44
CA ALA A 141 -9.84 -19.76 1.07
C ALA A 141 -9.36 -19.30 -0.32
N LEU A 142 -8.07 -19.45 -0.62
CA LEU A 142 -7.50 -19.13 -1.93
C LEU A 142 -8.09 -20.00 -3.04
N ALA A 143 -8.21 -21.31 -2.81
CA ALA A 143 -8.77 -22.27 -3.76
C ALA A 143 -10.28 -22.09 -3.99
N SER A 144 -11.02 -21.66 -2.97
CA SER A 144 -12.49 -21.53 -3.03
C SER A 144 -12.97 -20.28 -3.79
N ASN A 145 -12.12 -19.27 -3.99
CA ASN A 145 -12.48 -18.01 -4.64
C ASN A 145 -12.27 -18.04 -6.17
N THR A 146 -12.90 -19.00 -6.87
CA THR A 146 -12.74 -19.20 -8.33
C THR A 146 -13.77 -18.45 -9.18
N THR A 147 -14.93 -18.10 -8.64
CA THR A 147 -16.05 -17.50 -9.43
C THR A 147 -15.95 -15.98 -9.62
N THR A 148 -15.44 -15.26 -8.62
CA THR A 148 -15.08 -13.84 -8.76
C THR A 148 -13.65 -13.68 -8.23
N PRO A 149 -12.67 -13.39 -9.10
CA PRO A 149 -11.28 -13.29 -8.68
C PRO A 149 -11.10 -12.23 -7.59
N VAL A 150 -10.47 -12.62 -6.48
CA VAL A 150 -10.02 -11.68 -5.45
C VAL A 150 -8.83 -10.89 -5.98
N ASP A 151 -8.71 -9.62 -5.58
CA ASP A 151 -7.56 -8.81 -5.93
C ASP A 151 -6.22 -9.47 -5.52
N SER A 152 -5.15 -9.17 -6.27
CA SER A 152 -3.85 -9.82 -6.07
C SER A 152 -3.29 -9.57 -4.68
N ARG A 153 -3.47 -8.37 -4.13
CA ARG A 153 -2.99 -8.02 -2.79
C ARG A 153 -3.62 -8.86 -1.69
N SER A 154 -4.89 -9.24 -1.79
CA SER A 154 -5.53 -10.12 -0.81
C SER A 154 -4.88 -11.49 -0.80
N LYS A 155 -4.53 -12.03 -1.97
CA LYS A 155 -3.86 -13.32 -2.10
C LYS A 155 -2.46 -13.29 -1.48
N VAL A 156 -1.71 -12.23 -1.77
CA VAL A 156 -0.38 -11.99 -1.19
C VAL A 156 -0.46 -11.85 0.33
N ASN A 157 -1.46 -11.11 0.84
CA ASN A 157 -1.70 -10.97 2.27
C ASN A 157 -2.06 -12.31 2.94
N ALA A 158 -2.90 -13.13 2.30
CA ALA A 158 -3.31 -14.43 2.82
C ALA A 158 -2.10 -15.36 3.02
N ARG A 159 -1.15 -15.37 2.09
CA ARG A 159 0.10 -16.15 2.25
C ARG A 159 1.05 -15.61 3.33
N GLY A 160 0.72 -14.48 3.95
CA GLY A 160 1.57 -13.85 4.97
C GLY A 160 2.72 -13.03 4.39
N ASP A 161 2.76 -12.81 3.07
CA ASP A 161 3.88 -12.17 2.39
C ASP A 161 4.13 -10.73 2.86
N TYR A 162 3.13 -10.05 3.40
CA TYR A 162 3.24 -8.69 3.95
C TYR A 162 3.65 -8.63 5.43
N LYS A 163 3.98 -9.75 6.09
CA LYS A 163 4.30 -9.77 7.52
C LYS A 163 5.43 -8.81 7.89
N PHE A 164 6.51 -8.79 7.11
CA PHE A 164 7.66 -7.90 7.32
C PHE A 164 7.27 -6.41 7.28
N LEU A 165 6.43 -6.02 6.32
CA LEU A 165 5.94 -4.65 6.18
C LEU A 165 4.99 -4.27 7.32
N LYS A 166 4.10 -5.17 7.74
CA LYS A 166 3.20 -4.96 8.89
C LYS A 166 3.98 -4.76 10.19
N GLN A 167 5.01 -5.56 10.43
CA GLN A 167 5.88 -5.45 11.59
C GLN A 167 6.63 -4.12 11.61
N TYR A 168 7.17 -3.71 10.46
CA TYR A 168 7.85 -2.43 10.33
C TYR A 168 6.92 -1.25 10.57
N LEU A 169 5.71 -1.26 9.97
CA LEU A 169 4.71 -0.23 10.21
C LEU A 169 4.33 -0.15 11.68
N ALA A 170 4.08 -1.28 12.36
CA ALA A 170 3.78 -1.27 13.79
C ALA A 170 4.92 -0.65 14.64
N HIS A 171 6.18 -0.91 14.27
CA HIS A 171 7.32 -0.26 14.91
C HIS A 171 7.35 1.26 14.64
N LEU A 172 7.08 1.68 13.39
CA LEU A 172 6.96 3.10 13.06
C LEU A 172 5.81 3.78 13.82
N GLU A 173 4.65 3.11 13.97
CA GLU A 173 3.51 3.68 14.71
C GLU A 173 3.88 3.99 16.16
N GLN A 174 4.64 3.09 16.79
CA GLN A 174 5.15 3.28 18.16
C GLN A 174 6.19 4.40 18.23
N LYS A 175 7.09 4.48 17.24
CA LYS A 175 8.19 5.46 17.22
C LYS A 175 7.71 6.87 16.90
N GLU A 176 6.76 7.02 15.97
CA GLU A 176 6.31 8.30 15.43
C GLU A 176 4.99 8.80 16.05
N ASP A 177 4.38 8.05 16.97
CA ASP A 177 3.03 8.33 17.54
C ASP A 177 2.00 8.64 16.43
N ARG A 178 2.03 7.81 15.38
CA ARG A 178 1.27 7.99 14.14
C ARG A 178 0.59 6.68 13.80
N LYS A 179 -0.69 6.70 13.41
CA LYS A 179 -1.43 5.47 13.06
C LYS A 179 -1.59 5.34 11.54
N PHE A 180 -1.17 4.23 10.96
CA PHE A 180 -1.35 3.93 9.56
C PHE A 180 -2.62 3.11 9.33
N ARG A 181 -3.52 3.61 8.49
CA ARG A 181 -4.74 2.92 8.07
C ARG A 181 -4.56 2.39 6.65
N ILE A 182 -4.03 1.17 6.57
CA ILE A 182 -3.68 0.50 5.31
C ILE A 182 -4.58 -0.71 5.08
N ALA A 183 -5.20 -0.76 3.90
CA ALA A 183 -5.89 -1.95 3.42
C ALA A 183 -4.91 -2.95 2.79
N TYR A 184 -4.80 -4.14 3.40
CA TYR A 184 -3.99 -5.26 2.92
C TYR A 184 -4.77 -6.22 2.03
N TYR A 185 -6.09 -6.28 2.22
CA TYR A 185 -7.00 -7.13 1.45
C TYR A 185 -8.26 -6.39 1.00
N GLN A 186 -9.05 -7.06 0.17
CA GLN A 186 -10.20 -6.49 -0.51
C GLN A 186 -11.34 -6.20 0.46
N ASN A 187 -11.91 -5.00 0.33
CA ASN A 187 -13.00 -4.47 1.16
C ASN A 187 -12.71 -4.37 2.67
N GLN A 188 -11.45 -4.48 3.10
CA GLN A 188 -11.05 -4.43 4.51
C GLN A 188 -11.68 -3.27 5.27
N SER A 189 -12.37 -3.59 6.37
CA SER A 189 -12.96 -2.63 7.29
C SER A 189 -11.89 -1.93 8.13
N GLY A 190 -12.20 -0.72 8.59
CA GLY A 190 -11.25 0.12 9.35
C GLY A 190 -10.18 0.81 8.52
N ALA A 191 -9.99 0.42 7.24
CA ALA A 191 -9.12 1.12 6.31
C ALA A 191 -9.92 2.08 5.39
N PRO A 192 -9.41 3.30 5.10
CA PRO A 192 -10.03 4.20 4.16
C PRO A 192 -10.19 3.56 2.78
N ARG A 193 -11.34 3.79 2.13
CA ARG A 193 -11.58 3.40 0.73
C ARG A 193 -10.96 4.40 -0.23
N ASN A 194 -9.65 4.63 -0.07
CA ASN A 194 -8.85 5.50 -0.90
C ASN A 194 -7.70 4.67 -1.51
N ALA A 195 -7.34 4.96 -2.76
CA ALA A 195 -6.36 4.17 -3.50
C ALA A 195 -4.92 4.37 -3.00
N GLN A 196 -4.64 5.44 -2.27
CA GLN A 196 -3.38 5.69 -1.57
C GLN A 196 -3.31 4.91 -0.23
N CYS A 197 -4.44 4.52 0.35
CA CYS A 197 -4.52 3.83 1.65
C CYS A 197 -4.49 2.30 1.54
N ASN A 198 -3.69 1.74 0.64
CA ASN A 198 -3.50 0.29 0.54
C ASN A 198 -2.03 -0.10 0.41
N VAL A 199 -1.73 -1.37 0.72
CA VAL A 199 -0.37 -1.90 0.73
C VAL A 199 0.34 -1.78 -0.62
N THR A 200 -0.42 -1.85 -1.72
CA THR A 200 0.14 -1.69 -3.07
C THR A 200 0.71 -0.29 -3.26
N HIS A 201 0.07 0.74 -2.70
CA HIS A 201 0.60 2.09 -2.75
C HIS A 201 1.95 2.19 -2.03
N LEU A 202 2.05 1.70 -0.78
CA LEU A 202 3.30 1.74 -0.02
C LEU A 202 4.46 1.06 -0.75
N LEU A 203 4.20 -0.11 -1.35
CA LEU A 203 5.21 -0.80 -2.14
C LEU A 203 5.65 0.04 -3.35
N LYS A 204 4.73 0.69 -4.08
CA LYS A 204 5.08 1.60 -5.18
C LYS A 204 5.99 2.74 -4.71
N LEU A 205 5.73 3.31 -3.52
CA LEU A 205 6.57 4.36 -2.94
C LEU A 205 8.00 3.83 -2.70
N LEU A 206 8.15 2.64 -2.11
CA LEU A 206 9.46 2.00 -1.89
C LEU A 206 10.20 1.74 -3.21
N TYR A 207 9.51 1.18 -4.20
CA TYR A 207 10.11 0.93 -5.51
C TYR A 207 10.56 2.21 -6.22
N CYS A 208 9.88 3.34 -6.00
CA CYS A 208 10.32 4.63 -6.55
C CYS A 208 11.71 5.03 -6.03
N LEU A 209 12.03 4.67 -4.79
CA LEU A 209 13.31 4.94 -4.15
C LEU A 209 14.34 3.82 -4.33
N ASP A 210 14.01 2.77 -5.08
CA ASP A 210 14.94 1.69 -5.36
C ASP A 210 15.96 2.07 -6.44
N ARG A 211 17.01 2.79 -6.02
CA ARG A 211 18.14 3.17 -6.87
C ARG A 211 18.81 1.96 -7.52
N ASN A 212 19.01 0.88 -6.78
CA ASN A 212 19.76 -0.27 -7.28
C ASN A 212 19.01 -0.97 -8.41
N LYS A 213 17.67 -1.05 -8.34
CA LYS A 213 16.86 -1.59 -9.43
C LYS A 213 16.66 -0.59 -10.57
N TYR A 214 16.40 0.68 -10.24
CA TYR A 214 16.07 1.73 -11.20
C TYR A 214 17.16 2.82 -11.21
N ASN A 215 18.19 2.61 -12.02
CA ASN A 215 19.27 3.57 -12.22
C ASN A 215 19.35 3.99 -13.71
N PRO A 216 18.90 5.21 -14.07
CA PRO A 216 19.00 5.75 -15.43
C PRO A 216 20.42 5.87 -15.98
N ASP A 217 21.41 6.01 -15.09
CA ASP A 217 22.84 6.09 -15.42
C ASP A 217 23.47 4.69 -15.59
N GLY A 218 22.74 3.63 -15.20
CA GLY A 218 23.21 2.25 -15.33
C GLY A 218 22.89 1.62 -16.68
N ASN A 219 23.54 0.49 -16.97
CA ASN A 219 23.30 -0.30 -18.19
C ASN A 219 22.02 -1.17 -18.13
N LYS A 220 21.11 -0.92 -17.18
CA LYS A 220 19.90 -1.73 -17.00
C LYS A 220 18.80 -1.27 -17.97
N ARG A 221 18.03 -2.22 -18.50
CA ARG A 221 16.89 -1.93 -19.40
C ARG A 221 15.79 -1.09 -18.72
N ALA A 222 15.56 -1.28 -17.43
CA ALA A 222 14.53 -0.54 -16.68
C ALA A 222 15.14 0.65 -15.95
N LYS A 223 15.08 1.84 -16.56
CA LYS A 223 15.62 3.09 -15.97
C LYS A 223 14.73 3.69 -14.89
N HIS A 224 13.42 3.54 -15.06
CA HIS A 224 12.40 4.12 -14.18
C HIS A 224 11.37 3.05 -13.77
N PRO A 225 10.69 3.22 -12.63
CA PRO A 225 9.58 2.37 -12.20
C PRO A 225 8.28 2.60 -13.01
N ALA A 226 8.40 2.93 -14.30
CA ALA A 226 7.26 3.27 -15.15
C ALA A 226 6.37 2.04 -15.42
N GLY A 227 5.06 2.20 -15.28
CA GLY A 227 4.09 1.13 -15.52
C GLY A 227 4.21 -0.08 -14.57
N MET A 228 4.84 0.09 -13.41
CA MET A 228 5.09 -0.98 -12.45
C MET A 228 3.83 -1.77 -12.07
N SER A 229 3.90 -3.08 -12.24
CA SER A 229 3.01 -4.04 -11.60
C SER A 229 3.66 -4.56 -10.32
N ILE A 230 2.87 -4.61 -9.25
CA ILE A 230 3.32 -5.29 -8.03
C ILE A 230 3.24 -6.78 -8.26
N PRO A 231 4.31 -7.54 -7.96
CA PRO A 231 4.31 -8.96 -8.22
C PRO A 231 3.19 -9.64 -7.42
N SER A 232 2.57 -10.65 -8.04
CA SER A 232 1.56 -11.49 -7.41
C SER A 232 2.15 -12.43 -6.36
N ASN A 233 3.48 -12.42 -6.16
CA ASN A 233 4.22 -13.14 -5.14
C ASN A 233 5.46 -12.36 -4.70
N ILE A 234 5.78 -12.36 -3.40
CA ILE A 234 7.00 -11.75 -2.86
C ILE A 234 7.98 -12.89 -2.57
N THR A 235 8.98 -13.05 -3.44
CA THR A 235 10.08 -14.01 -3.23
C THR A 235 10.97 -13.56 -2.08
N ASP A 236 11.82 -14.44 -1.55
CA ASP A 236 12.73 -14.08 -0.47
C ASP A 236 13.73 -12.98 -0.87
N ALA A 237 14.28 -13.03 -2.08
CA ALA A 237 15.13 -11.97 -2.61
C ALA A 237 14.39 -10.62 -2.75
N GLU A 238 13.11 -10.67 -3.14
CA GLU A 238 12.26 -9.48 -3.20
C GLU A 238 11.98 -8.92 -1.81
N ARG A 239 11.71 -9.81 -0.84
CA ARG A 239 11.51 -9.47 0.56
C ARG A 239 12.73 -8.82 1.18
N GLU A 240 13.92 -9.38 0.94
CA GLU A 240 15.19 -8.83 1.42
C GLU A 240 15.41 -7.41 0.87
N ARG A 241 15.24 -7.24 -0.45
CA ARG A 241 15.36 -5.92 -1.08
C ARG A 241 14.34 -4.91 -0.54
N LEU A 242 13.07 -5.29 -0.43
CA LEU A 242 12.04 -4.41 0.12
C LEU A 242 12.32 -4.07 1.59
N THR A 243 12.87 -5.02 2.36
CA THR A 243 13.27 -4.80 3.76
C THR A 243 14.37 -3.74 3.85
N ALA A 244 15.37 -3.78 2.96
CA ALA A 244 16.41 -2.76 2.89
C ALA A 244 15.88 -1.36 2.53
N LEU A 245 14.75 -1.28 1.81
CA LEU A 245 14.09 -0.03 1.44
C LEU A 245 13.18 0.54 2.53
N LEU A 246 12.71 -0.29 3.49
CA LEU A 246 11.76 0.13 4.53
C LEU A 246 12.18 1.39 5.29
N PRO A 247 13.46 1.61 5.65
CA PRO A 247 13.91 2.85 6.29
C PRO A 247 13.54 4.13 5.54
N LEU A 248 13.35 4.06 4.21
CA LEU A 248 12.99 5.20 3.37
C LEU A 248 11.49 5.49 3.31
N LEU A 249 10.65 4.62 3.89
CA LEU A 249 9.19 4.72 3.77
C LEU A 249 8.65 6.03 4.36
N SER A 250 9.16 6.46 5.51
CA SER A 250 8.73 7.70 6.17
C SER A 250 9.03 8.92 5.29
N GLN A 251 10.21 8.97 4.66
CA GLN A 251 10.58 10.03 3.70
C GLN A 251 9.72 9.98 2.43
N ALA A 252 9.44 8.79 1.89
CA ALA A 252 8.58 8.65 0.72
C ALA A 252 7.15 9.17 0.98
N LEU A 253 6.59 8.84 2.15
CA LEU A 253 5.29 9.35 2.61
C LEU A 253 5.32 10.86 2.83
N TRP A 254 6.42 11.39 3.38
CA TRP A 254 6.61 12.83 3.55
C TRP A 254 6.60 13.56 2.21
N ILE A 255 7.32 13.06 1.20
CA ILE A 255 7.36 13.68 -0.14
C ILE A 255 5.96 13.72 -0.76
N GLU A 256 5.20 12.61 -0.68
CA GLU A 256 3.83 12.57 -1.20
C GLU A 256 2.92 13.57 -0.49
N GLN A 257 2.94 13.57 0.84
CA GLN A 257 2.15 14.49 1.64
C GLN A 257 2.48 15.95 1.30
N ARG A 258 3.77 16.29 1.26
CA ARG A 258 4.22 17.65 1.01
C ARG A 258 3.86 18.12 -0.40
N LEU A 259 3.96 17.24 -1.40
CA LEU A 259 3.47 17.53 -2.76
C LEU A 259 1.97 17.86 -2.74
N TYR A 260 1.18 17.12 -1.98
CA TYR A 260 -0.27 17.36 -1.90
C TYR A 260 -0.62 18.64 -1.14
N GLU A 261 0.17 19.04 -0.14
CA GLU A 261 0.08 20.36 0.49
C GLU A 261 0.34 21.47 -0.52
N ILE A 262 1.41 21.37 -1.30
CA ILE A 262 1.73 22.32 -2.38
C ILE A 262 0.60 22.41 -3.42
N ILE A 263 0.00 21.27 -3.80
CA ILE A 263 -1.16 21.25 -4.70
C ILE A 263 -2.35 21.93 -4.05
N GLN A 264 -2.65 21.64 -2.78
CA GLN A 264 -3.75 22.24 -2.03
C GLN A 264 -3.61 23.77 -2.00
N GLU A 265 -2.43 24.27 -1.65
CA GLU A 265 -2.10 25.71 -1.64
C GLU A 265 -2.26 26.34 -3.03
N HIS A 266 -1.82 25.65 -4.08
CA HIS A 266 -1.93 26.12 -5.47
C HIS A 266 -3.39 26.28 -5.91
N ILE A 267 -4.26 25.32 -5.60
CA ILE A 267 -5.67 25.31 -6.03
C ILE A 267 -6.58 26.15 -5.14
N SER A 268 -6.25 26.35 -3.85
CA SER A 268 -7.04 27.17 -2.94
C SER A 268 -6.64 28.65 -2.97
N ASN A 269 -5.64 29.03 -3.78
CA ASN A 269 -5.17 30.41 -3.85
C ASN A 269 -6.27 31.36 -4.35
N PRO A 270 -6.75 32.31 -3.51
CA PRO A 270 -7.86 33.20 -3.86
C PRO A 270 -7.60 34.08 -5.09
N ARG A 271 -6.32 34.33 -5.43
CA ARG A 271 -5.92 35.10 -6.61
C ARG A 271 -6.23 34.36 -7.92
N ARG A 272 -6.50 33.05 -7.86
CA ARG A 272 -6.81 32.19 -8.99
C ARG A 272 -8.29 31.83 -8.89
N LYS A 273 -9.15 32.70 -9.44
CA LYS A 273 -10.62 32.61 -9.39
C LYS A 273 -11.13 31.21 -9.82
N GLY A 274 -11.24 30.25 -8.89
CA GLY A 274 -11.99 28.99 -9.01
C GLY A 274 -11.64 28.01 -10.15
N VAL A 275 -10.68 28.32 -11.03
CA VAL A 275 -10.33 27.48 -12.18
C VAL A 275 -9.17 26.56 -11.81
N ASN A 276 -9.46 25.27 -11.67
CA ASN A 276 -8.44 24.24 -11.58
C ASN A 276 -7.77 24.02 -12.95
N ASP A 277 -6.50 24.39 -13.05
CA ASP A 277 -5.67 24.26 -14.24
C ASP A 277 -4.76 23.01 -14.23
N LEU A 278 -4.87 22.16 -13.21
CA LEU A 278 -4.06 20.95 -13.11
C LEU A 278 -4.82 19.74 -13.69
N ALA A 279 -4.17 19.03 -14.62
CA ALA A 279 -4.71 17.79 -15.16
C ALA A 279 -4.93 16.75 -14.05
N SER A 280 -6.06 16.05 -14.13
CA SER A 280 -6.45 14.96 -13.21
C SER A 280 -6.63 15.31 -11.73
N ILE A 281 -6.45 16.56 -11.32
CA ILE A 281 -6.89 17.03 -10.01
C ILE A 281 -8.41 17.27 -10.06
N ASP A 282 -9.15 16.73 -9.11
CA ASP A 282 -10.60 16.85 -9.03
C ASP A 282 -11.01 17.55 -7.73
N ILE A 283 -11.29 18.86 -7.80
CA ILE A 283 -11.64 19.70 -6.65
C ILE A 283 -12.98 19.35 -5.99
N ARG A 284 -13.72 18.38 -6.53
CA ARG A 284 -14.99 17.89 -5.95
C ARG A 284 -14.84 16.60 -5.14
N LYS A 285 -13.61 16.09 -5.07
CA LYS A 285 -13.27 14.83 -4.38
C LYS A 285 -12.29 15.11 -3.24
N THR A 286 -12.01 14.07 -2.47
CA THR A 286 -11.05 14.12 -1.36
C THR A 286 -10.02 13.02 -1.55
N THR A 287 -8.77 13.32 -1.23
CA THR A 287 -7.70 12.34 -1.16
C THR A 287 -7.29 12.16 0.29
N LEU A 288 -7.20 10.90 0.72
CA LEU A 288 -6.73 10.52 2.04
C LEU A 288 -5.39 9.83 1.88
N LEU A 289 -4.45 10.15 2.77
CA LEU A 289 -3.17 9.47 2.84
C LEU A 289 -3.20 8.35 3.89
N PRO A 290 -2.28 7.37 3.78
CA PRO A 290 -2.13 6.25 4.71
C PRO A 290 -2.29 6.54 6.19
N ASP A 291 -1.79 7.66 6.67
CA ASP A 291 -1.78 8.00 8.09
C ASP A 291 -3.08 8.62 8.61
N SER A 292 -4.03 8.89 7.71
CA SER A 292 -5.33 9.48 8.01
C SER A 292 -5.31 10.82 8.76
N ARG A 293 -4.12 11.41 9.01
CA ARG A 293 -3.98 12.73 9.61
C ARG A 293 -4.32 13.81 8.59
N TYR A 294 -4.05 13.52 7.32
CA TYR A 294 -4.25 14.46 6.22
C TYR A 294 -5.36 13.99 5.28
N SER A 295 -6.36 14.85 5.12
CA SER A 295 -7.33 14.80 4.04
C SER A 295 -7.19 16.04 3.18
N PHE A 296 -6.98 15.86 1.89
CA PHE A 296 -6.86 16.95 0.94
C PHE A 296 -8.18 17.17 0.22
N GLY A 297 -8.58 18.44 0.06
CA GLY A 297 -9.84 18.86 -0.56
C GLY A 297 -9.90 18.68 -2.08
N PHE A 298 -9.13 17.74 -2.62
CA PHE A 298 -9.13 17.36 -4.02
C PHE A 298 -8.89 15.85 -4.17
N GLY A 299 -9.42 15.26 -5.24
CA GLY A 299 -9.07 13.94 -5.72
C GLY A 299 -7.81 13.98 -6.58
N ALA A 300 -6.81 13.15 -6.27
CA ALA A 300 -5.62 12.94 -7.09
C ALA A 300 -5.48 11.47 -7.51
N PRO A 301 -4.96 11.19 -8.72
CA PRO A 301 -4.56 9.84 -9.09
C PRO A 301 -3.49 9.31 -8.13
N THR A 302 -3.61 8.04 -7.74
CA THR A 302 -2.65 7.35 -6.85
C THR A 302 -1.21 7.41 -7.38
N ASP A 303 -1.07 7.40 -8.70
CA ASP A 303 0.23 7.37 -9.35
C ASP A 303 0.85 8.77 -9.53
N LEU A 304 0.14 9.85 -9.16
CA LEU A 304 0.55 11.23 -9.42
C LEU A 304 1.92 11.56 -8.81
N ALA A 305 2.17 11.13 -7.57
CA ALA A 305 3.38 11.48 -6.83
C ALA A 305 4.59 10.62 -7.23
N LEU A 306 4.38 9.47 -7.89
CA LEU A 306 5.44 8.47 -8.09
C LEU A 306 6.65 9.01 -8.88
N PRO A 307 6.49 9.76 -9.98
CA PRO A 307 7.65 10.31 -10.70
C PRO A 307 8.45 11.30 -9.86
N ILE A 308 7.79 12.09 -9.03
CA ILE A 308 8.44 13.04 -8.11
C ILE A 308 9.23 12.27 -7.06
N ILE A 309 8.62 11.31 -6.39
CA ILE A 309 9.28 10.51 -5.35
C ILE A 309 10.48 9.78 -5.96
N ALA A 310 10.35 9.20 -7.15
CA ALA A 310 11.45 8.50 -7.75
C ALA A 310 12.61 9.41 -8.14
N SER A 311 12.40 10.70 -8.38
CA SER A 311 13.50 11.63 -8.67
C SER A 311 14.45 11.80 -7.47
N TYR A 312 13.98 11.57 -6.23
CA TYR A 312 14.81 11.61 -5.03
C TYR A 312 15.86 10.50 -4.97
N ARG A 313 15.70 9.43 -5.74
CA ARG A 313 16.67 8.32 -5.74
C ARG A 313 18.06 8.72 -6.27
N VAL A 314 18.16 9.87 -6.96
CA VAL A 314 19.45 10.48 -7.34
C VAL A 314 20.31 10.77 -6.12
N PHE A 315 19.68 11.09 -4.98
CA PHE A 315 20.33 11.45 -3.72
C PHE A 315 20.60 10.25 -2.81
N LEU A 316 20.31 9.01 -3.24
CA LEU A 316 20.60 7.80 -2.45
C LEU A 316 21.90 7.17 -2.94
N ASP A 317 22.74 6.58 -2.11
CA ASP A 317 23.86 5.74 -2.54
C ASP A 317 23.41 4.28 -2.82
N GLN A 318 24.37 3.37 -3.03
CA GLN A 318 24.07 1.95 -3.27
C GLN A 318 23.56 1.22 -2.02
N ASP A 319 23.82 1.75 -0.83
CA ASP A 319 23.35 1.23 0.46
C ASP A 319 22.01 1.85 0.87
N TYR A 320 21.36 2.61 -0.03
CA TYR A 320 20.15 3.38 0.24
C TYR A 320 20.31 4.46 1.32
N LYS A 321 21.52 4.99 1.52
CA LYS A 321 21.77 6.15 2.39
C LYS A 321 21.69 7.43 1.59
N TRP A 322 21.13 8.48 2.19
CA TRP A 322 21.11 9.79 1.57
C TRP A 322 22.53 10.38 1.48
N ILE A 323 22.91 10.83 0.29
CA ILE A 323 24.19 11.50 0.00
C ILE A 323 24.26 12.86 0.73
N LEU A 324 23.12 13.52 0.86
CA LEU A 324 22.91 14.74 1.64
C LEU A 324 21.86 14.45 2.73
N PRO A 325 21.95 15.02 3.94
CA PRO A 325 20.89 14.89 4.93
C PRO A 325 19.53 15.29 4.32
N PHE A 326 18.51 14.43 4.48
CA PHE A 326 17.25 14.55 3.76
C PHE A 326 16.57 15.91 4.00
N GLU A 327 16.62 16.37 5.25
CA GLU A 327 16.01 17.59 5.75
C GLU A 327 16.66 18.86 5.19
N GLU A 328 17.91 18.78 4.71
CA GLU A 328 18.63 19.94 4.17
C GLU A 328 18.25 20.26 2.72
N PHE A 329 17.74 19.30 1.95
CA PHE A 329 17.45 19.50 0.53
C PHE A 329 16.01 19.21 0.13
N ALA A 330 15.28 18.35 0.86
CA ALA A 330 14.04 17.78 0.36
C ALA A 330 12.96 18.83 0.05
N GLU A 331 12.71 19.77 0.96
CA GLU A 331 11.69 20.82 0.75
C GLU A 331 12.03 21.71 -0.45
N ASP A 332 13.23 22.28 -0.47
CA ASP A 332 13.69 23.17 -1.54
C ASP A 332 13.68 22.47 -2.89
N PHE A 333 14.14 21.21 -2.92
CA PHE A 333 14.15 20.41 -4.12
C PHE A 333 12.72 20.10 -4.62
N LEU A 334 11.80 19.74 -3.72
CA LEU A 334 10.39 19.53 -4.08
C LEU A 334 9.76 20.77 -4.69
N GLN A 335 9.97 21.94 -4.07
CA GLN A 335 9.46 23.22 -4.56
C GLN A 335 10.02 23.56 -5.94
N GLN A 336 11.31 23.27 -6.17
CA GLN A 336 11.93 23.45 -7.47
C GLN A 336 11.32 22.52 -8.54
N LEU A 337 11.18 21.22 -8.25
CA LEU A 337 10.56 20.27 -9.18
C LEU A 337 9.13 20.68 -9.53
N TRP A 338 8.35 21.07 -8.51
CA TRP A 338 6.99 21.56 -8.68
C TRP A 338 6.94 22.77 -9.60
N THR A 339 7.67 23.84 -9.23
CA THR A 339 7.60 25.14 -9.90
C THR A 339 8.14 25.10 -11.32
N ASN A 340 9.24 24.39 -11.53
CA ASN A 340 9.97 24.46 -12.79
C ASN A 340 9.54 23.41 -13.82
N SER A 341 9.03 22.26 -13.37
CA SER A 341 8.75 21.12 -14.26
C SER A 341 7.33 20.57 -14.07
N PHE A 342 7.01 20.03 -12.91
CA PHE A 342 5.83 19.17 -12.75
C PHE A 342 4.50 19.91 -12.87
N ARG A 343 4.41 21.12 -12.28
CA ARG A 343 3.21 21.97 -12.43
C ARG A 343 2.96 22.34 -13.88
N LYS A 344 4.02 22.72 -14.61
CA LYS A 344 3.92 23.10 -16.03
C LYS A 344 3.43 21.93 -16.88
N TYR A 345 3.92 20.73 -16.61
CA TYR A 345 3.44 19.50 -17.24
C TYR A 345 1.94 19.27 -17.00
N LEU A 346 1.47 19.35 -15.74
CA LEU A 346 0.04 19.18 -15.44
C LEU A 346 -0.84 20.25 -16.08
N VAL A 347 -0.36 21.49 -16.16
CA VAL A 347 -1.06 22.58 -16.85
C VAL A 347 -1.12 22.33 -18.35
N SER A 348 -0.01 21.95 -18.99
CA SER A 348 0.00 21.67 -20.44
C SER A 348 -0.94 20.52 -20.81
N GLU A 349 -0.97 19.46 -20.00
CA GLU A 349 -1.89 18.33 -20.19
C GLU A 349 -3.35 18.78 -20.05
N LYS A 350 -3.64 19.65 -19.08
CA LYS A 350 -4.99 20.19 -18.89
C LYS A 350 -5.42 21.06 -20.07
N THR A 351 -4.54 21.92 -20.56
CA THR A 351 -4.77 22.79 -21.72
C THR A 351 -5.00 21.96 -22.99
N ALA A 352 -4.30 20.84 -23.15
CA ALA A 352 -4.52 19.88 -24.23
C ALA A 352 -5.84 19.07 -24.11
N GLY A 353 -6.61 19.27 -23.02
CA GLY A 353 -7.82 18.50 -22.75
C GLY A 353 -7.55 17.08 -22.23
N ASN A 354 -6.30 16.76 -21.89
CA ASN A 354 -5.91 15.45 -21.41
C ASN A 354 -6.19 15.27 -19.92
N THR A 355 -6.34 14.01 -19.54
CA THR A 355 -6.21 13.57 -18.15
C THR A 355 -5.01 12.63 -18.07
N VAL A 356 -4.13 12.89 -17.12
CA VAL A 356 -2.92 12.07 -16.92
C VAL A 356 -3.25 10.79 -16.17
N GLY A 357 -4.13 10.81 -15.16
CA GLY A 357 -4.62 9.61 -14.47
C GLY A 357 -3.51 8.61 -14.11
N THR A 358 -3.70 7.34 -14.48
CA THR A 358 -2.65 6.30 -14.40
C THR A 358 -1.66 6.34 -15.57
N LYS A 359 -1.88 7.16 -16.60
CA LYS A 359 -0.93 7.33 -17.71
C LYS A 359 0.33 8.06 -17.27
N ILE A 360 0.26 8.87 -16.21
CA ILE A 360 1.44 9.56 -15.67
C ILE A 360 2.55 8.59 -15.28
N SER A 361 2.20 7.44 -14.68
CA SER A 361 3.18 6.41 -14.33
C SER A 361 3.72 5.67 -15.55
N ARG A 362 3.08 5.77 -16.72
CA ARG A 362 3.52 5.13 -17.97
C ARG A 362 4.27 6.06 -18.91
N ASN A 363 4.22 7.37 -18.66
CA ASN A 363 4.90 8.37 -19.48
C ASN A 363 6.38 8.42 -19.13
N GLN A 364 7.25 7.72 -19.87
CA GLN A 364 8.69 7.66 -19.58
C GLN A 364 9.38 9.04 -19.62
N GLU A 365 8.90 9.97 -20.46
CA GLU A 365 9.50 11.29 -20.62
C GLU A 365 9.41 12.12 -19.33
N ILE A 366 8.29 12.04 -18.60
CA ILE A 366 8.18 12.79 -17.33
C ILE A 366 9.13 12.23 -16.27
N TRP A 367 9.34 10.90 -16.21
CA TRP A 367 10.28 10.31 -15.27
C TRP A 367 11.72 10.73 -15.59
N GLU A 368 12.10 10.69 -16.87
CA GLU A 368 13.43 11.09 -17.33
C GLU A 368 13.68 12.58 -17.09
N SER A 369 12.72 13.44 -17.44
CA SER A 369 12.83 14.89 -17.24
C SER A 369 13.01 15.26 -15.77
N LEU A 370 12.23 14.65 -14.87
CA LEU A 370 12.37 14.89 -13.43
C LEU A 370 13.68 14.34 -12.87
N TYR A 371 14.16 13.19 -13.36
CA TYR A 371 15.46 12.64 -12.98
C TYR A 371 16.62 13.56 -13.41
N ILE A 372 16.63 14.04 -14.65
CA ILE A 372 17.65 14.98 -15.14
C ILE A 372 17.66 16.28 -14.32
N SER A 373 16.46 16.77 -13.96
CA SER A 373 16.32 17.94 -13.08
C SER A 373 16.92 17.66 -11.69
N ALA A 374 16.67 16.48 -11.13
CA ALA A 374 17.25 16.03 -9.87
C ALA A 374 18.78 15.93 -9.91
N GLN A 375 19.33 15.33 -10.96
CA GLN A 375 20.79 15.23 -11.17
C GLN A 375 21.43 16.61 -11.24
N SER A 376 20.81 17.52 -11.98
CA SER A 376 21.29 18.90 -12.14
C SER A 376 21.27 19.64 -10.79
N TYR A 377 20.23 19.46 -9.99
CA TYR A 377 20.13 20.03 -8.65
C TYR A 377 21.23 19.50 -7.72
N LEU A 378 21.42 18.17 -7.66
CA LEU A 378 22.46 17.55 -6.85
C LEU A 378 23.85 18.06 -7.25
N ASN A 379 24.16 18.09 -8.55
CA ASN A 379 25.44 18.58 -9.04
C ASN A 379 25.70 20.04 -8.65
N GLN A 380 24.69 20.91 -8.72
CA GLN A 380 24.82 22.30 -8.28
C GLN A 380 25.13 22.41 -6.78
N HIS A 381 24.48 21.59 -5.95
CA HIS A 381 24.76 21.54 -4.51
C HIS A 381 26.16 21.04 -4.20
N LEU A 382 26.59 19.94 -4.82
CA LEU A 382 27.93 19.39 -4.62
C LEU A 382 29.02 20.39 -5.04
N VAL A 383 28.84 21.10 -6.16
CA VAL A 383 29.78 22.15 -6.59
C VAL A 383 29.83 23.30 -5.58
N LYS A 384 28.69 23.72 -5.01
CA LYS A 384 28.65 24.75 -3.96
C LYS A 384 29.42 24.30 -2.71
N MET A 385 29.23 23.06 -2.26
CA MET A 385 29.94 22.50 -1.10
C MET A 385 31.45 22.43 -1.32
N VAL A 386 31.89 22.03 -2.52
CA VAL A 386 33.33 22.00 -2.86
C VAL A 386 33.91 23.41 -2.88
N ASN A 387 33.17 24.39 -3.41
CA ASN A 387 33.64 25.78 -3.47
C ASN A 387 33.67 26.47 -2.10
N SER A 388 32.70 26.19 -1.21
CA SER A 388 32.71 26.71 0.16
C SER A 388 33.84 26.12 1.00
N SER A 389 34.14 24.83 0.80
CA SER A 389 35.26 24.16 1.49
C SER A 389 36.63 24.72 1.08
N LYS A 390 36.78 25.18 -0.16
CA LYS A 390 38.01 25.83 -0.65
C LYS A 390 38.20 27.26 -0.13
N SER A 391 37.12 27.96 0.27
CA SER A 391 37.21 29.30 0.85
C SER A 391 37.58 29.32 2.34
N GLU A 392 37.53 28.18 3.01
CA GLU A 392 37.86 28.03 4.43
C GLU A 392 39.30 27.50 4.69
N GLU A 393 40.12 27.31 3.65
CA GLU A 393 41.55 27.04 3.87
C GLU A 393 42.20 28.23 4.60
N PRO A 394 42.87 28.01 5.76
CA PRO A 394 43.46 29.09 6.52
C PRO A 394 44.56 29.71 5.66
N LYS A 395 44.45 31.03 5.41
CA LYS A 395 45.57 31.83 4.93
C LYS A 395 46.75 31.60 5.87
N VAL A 396 47.70 30.76 5.44
CA VAL A 396 49.02 30.67 6.05
C VAL A 396 49.56 32.09 6.04
N THR A 397 49.60 32.69 7.22
CA THR A 397 50.14 34.03 7.43
C THR A 397 51.63 33.92 7.10
N GLN A 398 52.04 34.48 5.97
CA GLN A 398 53.46 34.65 5.66
C GLN A 398 54.07 35.48 6.79
N GLY A 399 54.77 34.81 7.70
CA GLY A 399 55.54 35.43 8.75
C GLY A 399 56.56 36.39 8.14
N ALA A 400 56.45 37.66 8.52
CA ALA A 400 57.39 38.71 8.16
C ALA A 400 58.80 38.33 8.65
N ASN A 401 59.68 37.98 7.71
CA ASN A 401 61.10 37.80 7.97
C ASN A 401 61.74 39.18 8.21
N LYS A 402 61.86 39.57 9.49
CA LYS A 402 62.66 40.72 9.91
C LYS A 402 64.15 40.42 9.68
N ARG A 403 64.73 41.13 8.72
CA ARG A 403 66.17 41.33 8.51
C ARG A 403 66.88 41.66 9.83
N ALA A 404 67.76 40.78 10.28
CA ALA A 404 68.83 41.12 11.23
C ALA A 404 70.09 41.50 10.45
N LYS A 405 70.60 42.71 10.72
CA LYS A 405 71.88 43.26 10.25
C LYS A 405 73.04 42.44 10.85
N GLY A 406 73.78 41.72 10.01
CA GLY A 406 75.12 41.21 10.33
C GLY A 406 76.18 42.14 9.76
N LYS A 407 77.00 42.71 10.65
CA LYS A 407 78.15 43.56 10.35
C LYS A 407 79.26 42.75 9.67
N ASN A 408 79.88 43.36 8.67
CA ASN A 408 81.01 42.86 7.91
C ASN A 408 82.27 43.55 8.44
N ASP A 409 83.23 42.80 8.98
CA ASP A 409 84.60 43.26 9.22
C ASP A 409 85.52 42.11 8.80
N GLY A 410 86.41 42.39 7.84
CA GLY A 410 87.30 41.42 7.22
C GLY A 410 88.71 41.37 7.81
N ALA A 411 89.41 40.28 7.54
CA ALA A 411 90.86 40.17 7.29
C ALA A 411 91.17 38.69 6.95
N THR A 412 91.55 38.35 5.72
CA THR A 412 92.93 38.18 5.20
C THR A 412 93.63 36.87 5.59
N THR A 413 94.27 36.26 4.57
CA THR A 413 95.43 35.32 4.62
C THR A 413 95.11 33.87 5.03
N VAL A 414 95.69 32.78 4.50
CA VAL A 414 96.55 32.39 3.34
C VAL A 414 96.72 30.86 3.49
N LEU A 415 96.94 30.13 2.39
CA LEU A 415 97.60 28.79 2.23
C LEU A 415 97.62 27.85 3.47
N ARG A 416 97.03 26.66 3.44
CA ARG A 416 97.43 25.49 2.64
C ARG A 416 96.29 24.46 2.64
#